data_AF-A0A3R6QU56-F1
#
_entry.id   AF-A0A3R6QU56-F1
#
_cell.length_a   1.000
_cell.length_b   1.000
_cell.length_c   1.000
_cell.angle_alpha   90.00
_cell.angle_beta   90.00
_cell.angle_gamma   90.00
#
_symmetry.space_group_name_H-M   'P 1'
#
loop_
_entity.id
_entity.type
_entity.pdbx_description
1 polymer ?
#
loop_
_entity_poly.entity_id
_entity_poly.type
_entity_poly.pdbx_seq_one_letter_code
_entity_poly.pdbx_strand_id
1 'polypeptide(L)'
;MRNTWTCDELIFIRNNYKTMSDSEISAHLKTHSETSVATKRKRMGLCREKLKHSFSDVLLAFSKTNYELLSDSSDFKDTATNSLKYICPKHRDKGVQIISLGHLENGRGCYWCGREKTESARKTGLTLEKIEADKALCEQKNFQYIETTRLNGKITITFICNLHPNAGIQYMRRSNMVRNIDAGCKHCLEKTKYRFSKGERRIEDYLKKKGYDYIMQYAFDDCRDKIPLPFDFYITSKNILVEYDGEHHFRPVNFNGISDEEALANHQNTLKHDAMKNDYCSKNQLPLIRIPYTDYNNIESILDKQIT
;
A
#
# COMPACT_ATOMS: atom_id res chain seq x y z
N MET A 1 62.33 10.05 -25.31
CA MET A 1 62.49 10.03 -23.83
C MET A 1 61.12 9.92 -23.21
N ARG A 2 60.87 8.98 -22.28
CA ARG A 2 59.59 8.96 -21.54
C ARG A 2 59.60 10.15 -20.58
N ASN A 3 58.61 11.04 -20.64
CA ASN A 3 58.48 12.14 -19.68
C ASN A 3 58.28 11.56 -18.28
N THR A 4 59.35 11.60 -17.50
CA THR A 4 59.39 11.20 -16.09
C THR A 4 58.91 12.35 -15.23
N TRP A 5 58.07 12.05 -14.25
CA TRP A 5 57.57 13.03 -13.28
C TRP A 5 58.68 13.43 -12.30
N THR A 6 58.90 14.73 -12.12
CA THR A 6 59.85 15.25 -11.11
C THR A 6 59.20 15.38 -9.73
N CYS A 7 60.00 15.44 -8.67
CA CYS A 7 59.47 15.64 -7.32
C CYS A 7 58.68 16.96 -7.19
N ASP A 8 59.16 18.03 -7.82
CA ASP A 8 58.53 19.36 -7.78
C ASP A 8 57.16 19.35 -8.48
N GLU A 9 57.06 18.66 -9.63
CA GLU A 9 55.78 18.47 -10.33
C GLU A 9 54.76 17.73 -9.44
N LEU A 10 55.20 16.71 -8.70
CA LEU A 10 54.32 15.94 -7.82
C LEU A 10 53.89 16.75 -6.59
N ILE A 11 54.78 17.56 -6.02
CA ILE A 11 54.48 18.48 -4.91
C ILE A 11 53.47 19.53 -5.38
N PHE A 12 53.68 20.10 -6.57
CA PHE A 12 52.77 21.09 -7.16
C PHE A 12 51.36 20.53 -7.34
N ILE A 13 51.21 19.33 -7.89
CA ILE A 13 49.90 18.67 -8.03
C ILE A 13 49.26 18.46 -6.65
N ARG A 14 50.02 17.96 -5.66
CA ARG A 14 49.49 17.70 -4.31
C ARG A 14 48.96 18.95 -3.63
N ASN A 15 49.61 20.10 -3.83
CA ASN A 15 49.21 21.35 -3.20
C ASN A 15 48.03 22.03 -3.90
N ASN A 16 47.85 21.80 -5.21
CA ASN A 16 46.90 22.57 -6.01
C ASN A 16 45.71 21.76 -6.57
N TYR A 17 45.69 20.43 -6.44
CA TYR A 17 44.64 19.61 -7.07
C TYR A 17 43.21 19.91 -6.60
N LYS A 18 43.03 20.52 -5.42
CA LYS A 18 41.70 20.88 -4.91
C LYS A 18 41.18 22.19 -5.50
N THR A 19 42.08 23.10 -5.87
CA THR A 19 41.76 24.49 -6.26
C THR A 19 41.96 24.75 -7.75
N MET A 20 42.79 23.96 -8.44
CA MET A 20 43.02 24.03 -9.87
C MET A 20 42.45 22.79 -10.58
N SER A 21 41.89 22.97 -11.76
CA SER A 21 41.50 21.91 -12.69
C SER A 21 42.72 21.16 -13.26
N ASP A 22 42.49 19.97 -13.83
CA ASP A 22 43.59 19.19 -14.43
C ASP A 22 44.18 19.90 -15.66
N SER A 23 43.39 20.73 -16.34
CA SER A 23 43.81 21.56 -17.48
C SER A 23 44.71 22.72 -17.03
N GLU A 24 44.34 23.43 -15.96
CA GLU A 24 45.16 24.52 -15.39
C GLU A 24 46.49 24.00 -14.84
N ILE A 25 46.48 22.82 -14.20
CA ILE A 25 47.72 22.17 -13.74
C ILE A 25 48.59 21.76 -14.93
N SER A 26 47.99 21.20 -15.99
CA SER A 26 48.72 20.86 -17.22
C SER A 26 49.35 22.09 -17.88
N ALA A 27 48.62 23.20 -17.97
CA ALA A 27 49.10 24.46 -18.52
C ALA A 27 50.26 25.07 -17.69
N HIS A 28 50.22 24.91 -16.36
CA HIS A 28 51.30 25.35 -15.48
C HIS A 28 52.57 24.51 -15.66
N LEU A 29 52.42 23.17 -15.71
CA LEU A 29 53.55 22.26 -15.82
C LEU A 29 54.17 22.25 -17.22
N LYS A 30 53.37 22.45 -18.29
CA LYS A 30 53.75 22.45 -19.73
C LYS A 30 54.36 21.13 -20.25
N THR A 31 54.80 20.24 -19.36
CA THR A 31 55.49 18.98 -19.64
C THR A 31 54.53 17.80 -19.78
N HIS A 32 53.32 17.90 -19.22
CA HIS A 32 52.34 16.81 -19.19
C HIS A 32 50.99 17.29 -19.68
N SER A 33 50.32 16.46 -20.51
CA SER A 33 48.95 16.72 -20.95
C SER A 33 47.95 16.62 -19.79
N GLU A 34 46.77 17.24 -19.95
CA GLU A 34 45.66 17.16 -19.00
C GLU A 34 45.33 15.71 -18.61
N THR A 35 45.25 14.81 -19.60
CA THR A 35 44.98 13.38 -19.38
C THR A 35 46.08 12.70 -18.55
N SER A 36 47.34 13.09 -18.79
CA SER A 36 48.50 12.58 -18.02
C SER A 36 48.45 13.06 -16.56
N VAL A 37 48.17 14.35 -16.35
CA VAL A 37 47.99 14.95 -15.02
C VAL A 37 46.84 14.28 -14.27
N ALA A 38 45.67 14.14 -14.90
CA ALA A 38 44.51 13.49 -14.30
C ALA A 38 44.79 12.04 -13.91
N THR A 39 45.50 11.29 -14.77
CA THR A 39 45.88 9.90 -14.50
C THR A 39 46.87 9.81 -13.34
N LYS A 40 47.90 10.66 -13.33
CA LYS A 40 48.92 10.66 -12.27
C LYS A 40 48.33 11.06 -10.92
N ARG A 41 47.52 12.11 -10.88
CA ARG A 41 46.78 12.57 -9.69
C ARG A 41 45.94 11.45 -9.07
N LYS A 42 45.16 10.72 -9.89
CA LYS A 42 44.36 9.57 -9.45
C LYS A 42 45.24 8.45 -8.88
N ARG A 43 46.36 8.12 -9.52
CA ARG A 43 47.33 7.13 -9.00
C ARG A 43 47.97 7.55 -7.67
N MET A 44 48.05 8.85 -7.39
CA MET A 44 48.51 9.40 -6.10
C MET A 44 47.41 9.43 -5.03
N GLY A 45 46.19 8.96 -5.32
CA GLY A 45 45.05 9.00 -4.39
C GLY A 45 44.41 10.39 -4.22
N LEU A 46 44.77 11.36 -5.05
CA LEU A 46 44.32 12.75 -4.94
C LEU A 46 42.96 12.94 -5.66
N CYS A 47 41.90 12.37 -5.12
CA CYS A 47 40.55 12.46 -5.68
C CYS A 47 39.85 13.76 -5.30
N ARG A 48 39.19 14.42 -6.27
CA ARG A 48 38.23 15.52 -6.00
C ARG A 48 36.87 14.90 -5.65
N GLU A 49 36.11 15.55 -4.78
CA GLU A 49 34.72 15.16 -4.52
C GLU A 49 33.91 15.29 -5.82
N LYS A 50 33.13 14.26 -6.15
CA LYS A 50 32.23 14.31 -7.30
C LYS A 50 30.95 15.02 -6.87
N LEU A 51 30.77 16.25 -7.33
CA LEU A 51 29.47 16.92 -7.24
C LEU A 51 28.51 16.23 -8.22
N LYS A 52 27.35 15.82 -7.73
CA LYS A 52 26.19 15.33 -8.48
C LYS A 52 25.52 16.44 -9.27
N HIS A 53 25.45 17.65 -8.71
CA HIS A 53 24.86 18.82 -9.35
C HIS A 53 25.81 20.03 -9.31
N SER A 54 25.76 20.82 -10.36
CA SER A 54 26.48 22.07 -10.55
C SER A 54 25.54 23.28 -10.38
N PHE A 55 26.11 24.47 -10.21
CA PHE A 55 25.30 25.69 -10.22
C PHE A 55 24.62 25.95 -11.58
N SER A 56 25.18 25.40 -12.67
CA SER A 56 24.51 25.46 -13.99
C SER A 56 23.17 24.69 -13.97
N ASP A 57 23.08 23.61 -13.20
CA ASP A 57 21.83 22.85 -13.06
C ASP A 57 20.79 23.67 -12.28
N VAL A 58 21.22 24.46 -11.31
CA VAL A 58 20.36 25.43 -10.61
C VAL A 58 19.79 26.45 -11.59
N LEU A 59 20.64 27.08 -12.40
CA LEU A 59 20.18 28.06 -13.40
C LEU A 59 19.19 27.46 -14.39
N LEU A 60 19.45 26.23 -14.85
CA LEU A 60 18.56 25.50 -15.74
C LEU A 60 17.23 25.12 -15.08
N ALA A 61 17.22 24.79 -13.79
CA ALA A 61 15.99 24.49 -13.06
C ALA A 61 15.14 25.76 -12.86
N PHE A 62 15.76 26.89 -12.52
CA PHE A 62 15.07 28.16 -12.35
C PHE A 62 14.56 28.74 -13.68
N SER A 63 15.26 28.54 -14.81
CA SER A 63 14.79 29.02 -16.12
C SER A 63 13.50 28.35 -16.61
N LYS A 64 13.18 27.16 -16.08
CA LYS A 64 11.90 26.47 -16.31
C LYS A 64 10.75 27.03 -15.47
N THR A 65 11.03 28.04 -14.66
CA THR A 65 10.08 28.65 -13.72
C THR A 65 10.01 30.14 -13.98
N ASN A 66 9.04 30.83 -13.36
CA ASN A 66 9.00 32.29 -13.37
C ASN A 66 9.57 32.87 -12.06
N TYR A 67 10.56 32.21 -11.44
CA TYR A 67 11.15 32.65 -10.17
C TYR A 67 12.43 33.45 -10.39
N GLU A 68 12.62 34.47 -9.57
CA GLU A 68 13.85 35.29 -9.54
C GLU A 68 14.83 34.69 -8.55
N LEU A 69 15.87 34.02 -9.04
CA LEU A 69 16.94 33.47 -8.21
C LEU A 69 17.78 34.60 -7.61
N LEU A 70 18.00 34.56 -6.29
CA LEU A 70 18.85 35.51 -5.57
C LEU A 70 20.19 34.90 -5.14
N SER A 71 20.24 33.58 -4.97
CA SER A 71 21.49 32.89 -4.61
C SER A 71 22.43 32.78 -5.81
N ASP A 72 23.72 32.96 -5.57
CA ASP A 72 24.77 32.82 -6.56
C ASP A 72 25.55 31.50 -6.42
N SER A 73 26.61 31.32 -7.20
CA SER A 73 27.42 30.10 -7.20
C SER A 73 28.14 29.84 -5.87
N SER A 74 28.38 30.87 -5.05
CA SER A 74 29.01 30.73 -3.73
C SER A 74 28.03 30.24 -2.65
N ASP A 75 26.73 30.52 -2.82
CA ASP A 75 25.67 30.04 -1.94
C ASP A 75 25.33 28.55 -2.19
N PHE A 76 25.65 28.04 -3.38
CA PHE A 76 25.31 26.68 -3.77
C PHE A 76 26.31 25.66 -3.25
N LYS A 77 25.77 24.62 -2.61
CA LYS A 77 26.50 23.43 -2.20
C LYS A 77 25.71 22.23 -2.72
N ASP A 78 26.39 21.26 -3.31
CA ASP A 78 25.74 20.03 -3.78
C ASP A 78 25.43 19.09 -2.62
N THR A 79 24.48 19.51 -1.78
CA THR A 79 23.98 18.75 -0.66
C THR A 79 22.46 18.83 -0.63
N ALA A 80 21.80 17.77 -0.16
CA ALA A 80 20.33 17.73 -0.07
C ALA A 80 19.74 18.81 0.85
N THR A 81 20.56 19.37 1.74
CA THR A 81 20.18 20.42 2.70
C THR A 81 20.45 21.84 2.18
N ASN A 82 21.16 22.00 1.06
CA ASN A 82 21.41 23.31 0.48
C ASN A 82 20.09 23.96 0.06
N SER A 83 19.95 25.24 0.41
CA SER A 83 18.74 26.02 0.20
C SER A 83 19.09 27.29 -0.56
N LEU A 84 18.41 27.51 -1.67
CA LEU A 84 18.58 28.63 -2.59
C LEU A 84 17.51 29.68 -2.32
N LYS A 85 17.92 30.95 -2.26
CA LYS A 85 17.03 32.08 -2.07
C LYS A 85 16.43 32.51 -3.39
N TYR A 86 15.13 32.81 -3.41
CA TYR A 86 14.44 33.30 -4.61
C TYR A 86 13.23 34.16 -4.26
N ILE A 87 12.75 34.94 -5.23
CA ILE A 87 11.50 35.71 -5.16
C ILE A 87 10.50 35.13 -6.14
N CYS A 88 9.25 35.01 -5.70
CA CYS A 88 8.12 34.69 -6.57
C CYS A 88 7.50 36.01 -7.07
N PRO A 89 7.47 36.30 -8.39
CA PRO A 89 6.90 37.54 -8.91
C PRO A 89 5.41 37.73 -8.60
N LYS A 90 4.65 36.64 -8.41
CA LYS A 90 3.24 36.70 -8.02
C LYS A 90 3.05 37.12 -6.56
N HIS A 91 4.02 36.82 -5.69
CA HIS A 91 3.97 37.04 -4.25
C HIS A 91 5.19 37.84 -3.78
N ARG A 92 5.51 38.92 -4.48
CA ARG A 92 6.63 39.81 -4.12
C ARG A 92 6.46 40.41 -2.72
N ASP A 93 5.23 40.70 -2.33
CA ASP A 93 4.85 41.22 -1.02
C ASP A 93 5.20 40.26 0.13
N LYS A 94 5.39 38.97 -0.17
CA LYS A 94 5.78 37.94 0.81
C LYS A 94 7.29 37.79 0.96
N GLY A 95 8.08 38.56 0.20
CA GLY A 95 9.52 38.62 0.32
C GLY A 95 10.26 37.37 -0.19
N VAL A 96 11.48 37.21 0.31
CA VAL A 96 12.42 36.16 -0.10
C VAL A 96 11.98 34.80 0.45
N GLN A 97 11.95 33.80 -0.41
CA GLN A 97 11.68 32.41 -0.08
C GLN A 97 12.95 31.55 -0.30
N ILE A 98 12.95 30.35 0.29
CA ILE A 98 14.03 29.38 0.15
C ILE A 98 13.51 28.06 -0.44
N ILE A 99 14.33 27.41 -1.26
CA ILE A 99 14.01 26.10 -1.85
C ILE A 99 15.29 25.31 -2.13
N SER A 100 15.25 23.98 -2.00
CA SER A 100 16.35 23.13 -2.47
C SER A 100 16.17 22.80 -3.96
N LEU A 101 17.28 22.55 -4.67
CA LEU A 101 17.24 22.17 -6.09
C LEU A 101 16.30 20.97 -6.33
N GLY A 102 16.42 19.93 -5.50
CA GLY A 102 15.56 18.75 -5.63
C GLY A 102 14.07 19.04 -5.39
N HIS A 103 13.70 19.96 -4.50
CA HIS A 103 12.29 20.35 -4.35
C HIS A 103 11.76 21.10 -5.57
N LEU A 104 12.58 21.98 -6.15
CA LEU A 104 12.22 22.70 -7.36
C LEU A 104 12.01 21.74 -8.53
N GLU A 105 12.93 20.78 -8.73
CA GLU A 105 12.84 19.76 -9.78
C GLU A 105 11.61 18.85 -9.61
N ASN A 106 11.19 18.57 -8.38
CA ASN A 106 9.96 17.83 -8.08
C ASN A 106 8.67 18.66 -8.23
N GLY A 107 8.75 19.86 -8.83
CA GLY A 107 7.61 20.73 -9.09
C GLY A 107 7.08 21.47 -7.86
N ARG A 108 7.82 21.50 -6.75
CA ARG A 108 7.53 22.41 -5.64
C ARG A 108 8.03 23.81 -5.97
N GLY A 109 7.58 24.81 -5.21
CA GLY A 109 7.91 26.20 -5.47
C GLY A 109 7.34 27.11 -4.39
N CYS A 110 6.83 28.26 -4.81
CA CYS A 110 6.26 29.27 -3.93
C CYS A 110 5.16 28.67 -3.05
N TYR A 111 5.32 28.84 -1.73
CA TYR A 111 4.38 28.34 -0.73
C TYR A 111 2.96 28.89 -0.99
N TRP A 112 2.85 30.17 -1.29
CA TRP A 112 1.59 30.88 -1.49
C TRP A 112 0.89 30.43 -2.79
N CYS A 113 1.63 30.28 -3.90
CA CYS A 113 1.09 29.67 -5.11
C CYS A 113 0.52 28.26 -4.85
N GLY A 114 1.22 27.46 -4.03
CA GLY A 114 0.75 26.13 -3.64
C GLY A 114 -0.55 26.18 -2.82
N ARG A 115 -0.65 27.14 -1.90
CA ARG A 115 -1.86 27.39 -1.09
C ARG A 115 -3.04 27.80 -1.94
N GLU A 116 -2.88 28.77 -2.83
CA GLU A 116 -3.93 29.23 -3.75
C GLU A 116 -4.44 28.11 -4.65
N LYS A 117 -3.54 27.29 -5.21
CA LYS A 117 -3.93 26.09 -5.98
C LYS A 117 -4.78 25.14 -5.14
N THR A 118 -4.36 24.88 -3.91
CA THR A 118 -5.09 24.02 -2.97
C THR A 118 -6.46 24.58 -2.63
N GLU A 119 -6.57 25.88 -2.41
CA GLU A 119 -7.83 26.55 -2.08
C GLU A 119 -8.78 26.62 -3.27
N SER A 120 -8.28 26.88 -4.48
CA SER A 120 -9.06 26.80 -5.72
C SER A 120 -9.59 25.39 -5.98
N ALA A 121 -8.77 24.36 -5.77
CA ALA A 121 -9.19 22.96 -5.85
C ALA A 121 -10.26 22.60 -4.79
N ARG A 122 -10.28 23.30 -3.64
CA ARG A 122 -11.35 23.16 -2.64
C ARG A 122 -12.63 23.90 -3.03
N LYS A 123 -12.55 24.98 -3.81
CA LYS A 123 -13.72 25.77 -4.26
C LYS A 123 -14.40 25.20 -5.49
N THR A 124 -13.68 24.51 -6.38
CA THR A 124 -14.29 23.85 -7.54
C THR A 124 -15.34 22.83 -7.08
N GLY A 125 -16.58 23.02 -7.52
CA GLY A 125 -17.72 22.18 -7.19
C GLY A 125 -17.59 20.74 -7.70
N LEU A 126 -18.60 19.93 -7.39
CA LEU A 126 -18.81 18.63 -8.02
C LEU A 126 -19.23 18.86 -9.48
N THR A 127 -18.29 18.73 -10.41
CA THR A 127 -18.59 18.77 -11.84
C THR A 127 -19.30 17.48 -12.26
N LEU A 128 -20.09 17.54 -13.34
CA LEU A 128 -20.77 16.37 -13.90
C LEU A 128 -19.78 15.24 -14.24
N GLU A 129 -18.64 15.57 -14.84
CA GLU A 129 -17.57 14.61 -15.13
C GLU A 129 -17.08 13.85 -13.88
N LYS A 130 -16.99 14.54 -12.74
CA LYS A 130 -16.56 13.93 -11.47
C LYS A 130 -17.66 13.05 -10.88
N ILE A 131 -18.92 13.35 -11.13
CA ILE A 131 -20.06 12.52 -10.70
C ILE A 131 -20.11 11.25 -11.55
N GLU A 132 -19.91 11.36 -12.86
CA GLU A 132 -19.89 10.20 -13.75
C GLU A 132 -18.72 9.25 -13.41
N ALA A 133 -17.55 9.81 -13.10
CA ALA A 133 -16.41 9.01 -12.62
C ALA A 133 -16.70 8.29 -11.29
N ASP A 134 -17.46 8.90 -10.37
CA ASP A 134 -17.86 8.25 -9.13
C ASP A 134 -18.85 7.10 -9.36
N LYS A 135 -19.79 7.29 -10.30
CA LYS A 135 -20.76 6.26 -10.68
C LYS A 135 -20.06 5.05 -11.28
N ALA A 136 -19.14 5.25 -12.22
CA ALA A 136 -18.32 4.19 -12.80
C ALA A 136 -17.48 3.45 -11.73
N LEU A 137 -16.95 4.17 -10.74
CA LEU A 137 -16.21 3.58 -9.63
C LEU A 137 -17.10 2.70 -8.72
N CYS A 138 -18.35 3.11 -8.46
CA CYS A 138 -19.33 2.30 -7.76
C CYS A 138 -19.66 1.01 -8.54
N GLU A 139 -19.90 1.13 -9.84
CA GLU A 139 -20.22 -0.03 -10.71
C GLU A 139 -19.07 -1.04 -10.73
N GLN A 140 -17.81 -0.58 -10.88
CA GLN A 140 -16.63 -1.44 -10.82
C GLN A 140 -16.53 -2.26 -9.52
N LYS A 141 -17.07 -1.72 -8.43
CA LYS A 141 -17.05 -2.33 -7.09
C LYS A 141 -18.32 -3.12 -6.75
N ASN A 142 -19.21 -3.30 -7.73
CA ASN A 142 -20.53 -3.91 -7.55
C ASN A 142 -21.37 -3.18 -6.47
N PHE A 143 -21.32 -1.85 -6.49
CA PHE A 143 -22.17 -1.00 -5.66
C PHE A 143 -23.18 -0.25 -6.54
N GLN A 144 -24.41 -0.11 -6.03
CA GLN A 144 -25.40 0.79 -6.60
C GLN A 144 -25.11 2.22 -6.12
N TYR A 145 -24.78 3.11 -7.06
CA TYR A 145 -24.59 4.53 -6.80
C TYR A 145 -25.90 5.23 -6.40
N ILE A 146 -25.85 6.14 -5.42
CA ILE A 146 -26.99 7.00 -5.04
C ILE A 146 -26.68 8.45 -5.38
N GLU A 147 -25.65 9.02 -4.75
CA GLU A 147 -25.29 10.43 -4.93
C GLU A 147 -23.85 10.69 -4.51
N THR A 148 -23.34 11.87 -4.90
CA THR A 148 -22.08 12.40 -4.39
C THR A 148 -22.31 13.77 -3.79
N THR A 149 -21.94 13.94 -2.52
CA THR A 149 -22.13 15.18 -1.78
C THR A 149 -20.81 15.70 -1.22
N ARG A 150 -20.77 16.98 -0.86
CA ARG A 150 -19.61 17.59 -0.19
C ARG A 150 -19.94 17.86 1.28
N LEU A 151 -19.48 16.97 2.16
CA LEU A 151 -19.68 17.06 3.60
C LEU A 151 -18.38 17.54 4.27
N ASN A 152 -18.43 18.66 5.01
CA ASN A 152 -17.27 19.25 5.70
C ASN A 152 -16.04 19.45 4.80
N GLY A 153 -16.27 19.95 3.58
CA GLY A 153 -15.22 20.19 2.58
C GLY A 153 -14.67 18.93 1.89
N LYS A 154 -15.14 17.73 2.29
CA LYS A 154 -14.73 16.44 1.73
C LYS A 154 -15.83 15.89 0.83
N ILE A 155 -15.42 15.26 -0.26
CA ILE A 155 -16.36 14.63 -1.18
C ILE A 155 -16.65 13.21 -0.68
N THR A 156 -17.94 12.92 -0.48
CA THR A 156 -18.47 11.65 0.00
C THR A 156 -19.41 11.08 -1.05
N ILE A 157 -19.25 9.79 -1.34
CA ILE A 157 -20.11 9.01 -2.24
C ILE A 157 -21.05 8.17 -1.37
N THR A 158 -22.34 8.22 -1.69
CA THR A 158 -23.39 7.42 -1.08
C THR A 158 -23.75 6.26 -2.01
N PHE A 159 -23.83 5.04 -1.49
CA PHE A 159 -24.05 3.84 -2.28
C PHE A 159 -24.72 2.72 -1.47
N ILE A 160 -25.28 1.73 -2.16
CA ILE A 160 -25.71 0.44 -1.59
C ILE A 160 -24.76 -0.64 -2.10
N CYS A 161 -24.36 -1.56 -1.23
CA CYS A 161 -23.53 -2.69 -1.63
C CYS A 161 -24.41 -3.83 -2.12
N ASN A 162 -24.26 -4.25 -3.38
CA ASN A 162 -25.09 -5.33 -3.94
C ASN A 162 -24.81 -6.69 -3.30
N LEU A 163 -23.62 -6.88 -2.69
CA LEU A 163 -23.29 -8.09 -1.92
C LEU A 163 -23.90 -8.08 -0.51
N HIS A 164 -24.22 -6.90 0.02
CA HIS A 164 -24.75 -6.73 1.38
C HIS A 164 -25.95 -5.77 1.37
N PRO A 165 -27.05 -6.11 0.67
CA PRO A 165 -28.20 -5.21 0.54
C PRO A 165 -28.84 -4.89 1.90
N ASN A 166 -28.82 -5.85 2.83
CA ASN A 166 -29.35 -5.68 4.19
C ASN A 166 -28.55 -4.68 5.03
N ALA A 167 -27.31 -4.35 4.64
CA ALA A 167 -26.54 -3.29 5.30
C ALA A 167 -27.08 -1.88 4.99
N GLY A 168 -27.96 -1.76 3.98
CA GLY A 168 -28.59 -0.51 3.58
C GLY A 168 -27.63 0.51 2.96
N ILE A 169 -28.02 1.78 3.06
CA ILE A 169 -27.28 2.91 2.51
C ILE A 169 -25.98 3.12 3.28
N GLN A 170 -24.87 3.17 2.55
CA GLN A 170 -23.52 3.40 3.07
C GLN A 170 -22.89 4.64 2.45
N TYR A 171 -21.87 5.16 3.11
CA TYR A 171 -21.18 6.39 2.72
C TYR A 171 -19.66 6.23 2.84
N MET A 172 -18.93 6.71 1.84
CA MET A 172 -17.48 6.69 1.85
C MET A 172 -16.88 7.93 1.21
N ARG A 173 -15.76 8.42 1.76
CA ARG A 173 -14.98 9.49 1.12
C ARG A 173 -14.50 9.02 -0.25
N ARG A 174 -14.65 9.84 -1.30
CA ARG A 174 -14.16 9.53 -2.65
C ARG A 174 -12.71 9.07 -2.66
N SER A 175 -11.84 9.75 -1.90
CA SER A 175 -10.42 9.37 -1.77
C SER A 175 -10.20 7.95 -1.27
N ASN A 176 -11.09 7.44 -0.41
CA ASN A 176 -11.00 6.08 0.12
C ASN A 176 -11.53 5.06 -0.90
N MET A 177 -12.62 5.40 -1.61
CA MET A 177 -13.13 4.57 -2.70
C MET A 177 -12.10 4.35 -3.82
N VAL A 178 -11.33 5.39 -4.16
CA VAL A 178 -10.31 5.31 -5.21
C VAL A 178 -9.07 4.49 -4.79
N ARG A 179 -8.66 4.56 -3.52
CA ARG A 179 -7.36 4.02 -3.07
C ARG A 179 -7.30 2.50 -2.99
N ASN A 180 -8.41 1.82 -2.74
CA ASN A 180 -8.40 0.39 -2.48
C ASN A 180 -9.61 -0.27 -3.15
N ILE A 181 -9.35 -1.26 -4.01
CA ILE A 181 -10.37 -1.95 -4.80
C ILE A 181 -11.35 -2.76 -3.95
N ASP A 182 -10.89 -3.30 -2.82
CA ASP A 182 -11.71 -4.07 -1.87
C ASP A 182 -12.32 -3.21 -0.75
N ALA A 183 -11.96 -1.92 -0.66
CA ALA A 183 -12.56 -1.00 0.30
C ALA A 183 -13.86 -0.38 -0.22
N GLY A 184 -14.80 -0.13 0.69
CA GLY A 184 -16.10 0.46 0.38
C GLY A 184 -17.13 0.08 1.44
N CYS A 185 -17.72 -1.09 1.25
CA CYS A 185 -18.64 -1.65 2.22
C CYS A 185 -17.87 -2.16 3.45
N LYS A 186 -18.31 -1.78 4.65
CA LYS A 186 -17.73 -2.27 5.92
C LYS A 186 -17.83 -3.79 6.09
N HIS A 187 -18.78 -4.42 5.39
CA HIS A 187 -18.98 -5.86 5.36
C HIS A 187 -18.17 -6.55 4.25
N CYS A 188 -17.91 -5.89 3.11
CA CYS A 188 -17.03 -6.47 2.06
C CYS A 188 -15.57 -6.59 2.50
N LEU A 189 -15.13 -5.73 3.42
CA LEU A 189 -13.79 -5.81 4.02
C LEU A 189 -13.61 -7.07 4.91
N GLU A 190 -14.66 -7.86 5.16
CA GLU A 190 -14.61 -9.08 5.98
C GLU A 190 -13.91 -10.27 5.30
N LYS A 191 -13.20 -10.11 4.17
CA LYS A 191 -12.27 -11.14 3.67
C LYS A 191 -11.15 -11.49 4.68
N THR A 192 -10.84 -10.60 5.64
CA THR A 192 -9.87 -10.87 6.70
C THR A 192 -10.49 -11.37 8.01
N LYS A 193 -11.82 -11.43 8.11
CA LYS A 193 -12.52 -11.90 9.32
C LYS A 193 -12.64 -13.43 9.34
N TYR A 194 -12.73 -14.04 8.16
CA TYR A 194 -12.75 -15.50 8.01
C TYR A 194 -11.36 -15.98 7.60
N ARG A 195 -10.52 -16.27 8.59
CA ARG A 195 -9.34 -17.10 8.35
C ARG A 195 -9.83 -18.52 8.13
N PHE A 196 -10.09 -18.89 6.89
CA PHE A 196 -10.26 -20.30 6.54
C PHE A 196 -9.04 -21.06 7.04
N SER A 197 -9.30 -22.11 7.80
CA SER A 197 -8.34 -23.18 7.99
C SER A 197 -7.93 -23.75 6.64
N LYS A 198 -6.80 -24.46 6.61
CA LYS A 198 -6.38 -25.14 5.38
C LYS A 198 -7.48 -26.10 4.88
N GLY A 199 -8.19 -26.76 5.79
CA GLY A 199 -9.26 -27.71 5.47
C GLY A 199 -10.49 -27.04 4.86
N GLU A 200 -11.02 -25.99 5.49
CA GLU A 200 -12.17 -25.25 4.94
C GLU A 200 -11.86 -24.72 3.55
N ARG A 201 -10.65 -24.18 3.32
CA ARG A 201 -10.24 -23.73 1.98
C ARG A 201 -10.27 -24.87 0.95
N ARG A 202 -9.79 -26.05 1.35
CA ARG A 202 -9.78 -27.22 0.46
C ARG A 202 -11.18 -27.72 0.14
N ILE A 203 -12.11 -27.65 1.10
CA ILE A 203 -13.54 -27.92 0.87
C ILE A 203 -14.12 -26.87 -0.10
N GLU A 204 -13.88 -25.58 0.14
CA GLU A 204 -14.36 -24.49 -0.73
C GLU A 204 -13.89 -24.66 -2.18
N ASP A 205 -12.60 -24.97 -2.38
CA ASP A 205 -12.00 -25.21 -3.68
C ASP A 205 -12.64 -26.42 -4.38
N TYR A 206 -12.91 -27.50 -3.63
CA TYR A 206 -13.63 -28.67 -4.15
C TYR A 206 -15.06 -28.30 -4.59
N LEU A 207 -15.82 -27.58 -3.75
CA LEU A 207 -17.21 -27.21 -4.05
C LEU A 207 -17.29 -26.32 -5.29
N LYS A 208 -16.37 -25.34 -5.41
CA LYS A 208 -16.23 -24.50 -6.62
C LYS A 208 -15.92 -25.33 -7.86
N LYS A 209 -14.94 -26.23 -7.76
CA LYS A 209 -14.51 -27.07 -8.89
C LYS A 209 -15.63 -27.99 -9.40
N LYS A 210 -16.50 -28.47 -8.51
CA LYS A 210 -17.66 -29.31 -8.86
C LYS A 210 -18.89 -28.50 -9.27
N GLY A 211 -18.87 -27.17 -9.10
CA GLY A 211 -19.97 -26.29 -9.47
C GLY A 211 -21.18 -26.38 -8.54
N TYR A 212 -20.97 -26.66 -7.25
CA TYR A 212 -22.06 -26.63 -6.28
C TYR A 212 -22.40 -25.21 -5.84
N ASP A 213 -23.69 -24.93 -5.67
CA ASP A 213 -24.17 -23.73 -4.96
C ASP A 213 -24.08 -23.96 -3.44
N TYR A 214 -23.39 -23.08 -2.74
CA TYR A 214 -23.21 -23.17 -1.29
C TYR A 214 -23.18 -21.81 -0.60
N ILE A 215 -23.52 -21.79 0.68
CA ILE A 215 -23.39 -20.64 1.59
C ILE A 215 -22.37 -21.03 2.65
N MET A 216 -21.44 -20.13 2.95
CA MET A 216 -20.42 -20.34 3.98
C MET A 216 -20.89 -19.81 5.33
N GLN A 217 -20.44 -20.44 6.42
CA GLN A 217 -20.73 -20.02 7.80
C GLN A 217 -22.24 -19.82 8.03
N TYR A 218 -23.04 -20.72 7.46
CA TYR A 218 -24.49 -20.63 7.46
C TYR A 218 -25.03 -20.99 8.85
N ALA A 219 -25.82 -20.10 9.45
CA ALA A 219 -26.45 -20.33 10.74
C ALA A 219 -27.96 -20.29 10.59
N PHE A 220 -28.64 -21.27 11.20
CA PHE A 220 -30.09 -21.21 11.37
C PHE A 220 -30.41 -20.38 12.61
N ASP A 221 -31.41 -19.51 12.54
CA ASP A 221 -31.77 -18.61 13.63
C ASP A 221 -32.18 -19.34 14.93
N ASP A 222 -32.70 -20.56 14.80
CA ASP A 222 -33.15 -21.44 15.89
C ASP A 222 -32.10 -22.48 16.32
N CYS A 223 -31.04 -22.72 15.53
CA CYS A 223 -29.86 -23.48 15.96
C CYS A 223 -28.91 -22.54 16.72
N ARG A 224 -29.12 -22.35 18.02
CA ARG A 224 -28.38 -21.33 18.79
C ARG A 224 -28.07 -21.73 20.23
N ASP A 225 -26.96 -21.19 20.74
CA ASP A 225 -26.72 -21.02 22.17
C ASP A 225 -27.13 -19.59 22.54
N LYS A 226 -26.18 -18.73 22.95
CA LYS A 226 -26.43 -17.28 23.07
C LYS A 226 -26.67 -16.64 21.70
N ILE A 227 -25.92 -17.08 20.70
CA ILE A 227 -26.02 -16.65 19.30
C ILE A 227 -26.21 -17.87 18.39
N PRO A 228 -26.77 -17.69 17.17
CA PRO A 228 -26.84 -18.75 16.17
C PRO A 228 -25.48 -19.41 15.95
N LEU A 229 -25.49 -20.74 15.86
CA LEU A 229 -24.30 -21.57 15.68
C LEU A 229 -24.10 -21.78 14.17
N PRO A 230 -23.06 -21.19 13.56
CA PRO A 230 -22.81 -21.33 12.13
C PRO A 230 -22.21 -22.70 11.79
N PHE A 231 -22.56 -23.24 10.64
CA PHE A 231 -21.93 -24.38 9.99
C PHE A 231 -20.98 -23.91 8.90
N ASP A 232 -19.81 -24.54 8.75
CA ASP A 232 -18.78 -24.06 7.81
C ASP A 232 -19.31 -23.90 6.37
N PHE A 233 -20.08 -24.87 5.88
CA PHE A 233 -20.74 -24.80 4.57
C PHE A 233 -22.15 -25.37 4.60
N TYR A 234 -23.03 -24.77 3.79
CA TYR A 234 -24.36 -25.26 3.48
C TYR A 234 -24.54 -25.35 1.96
N ILE A 235 -24.63 -26.57 1.43
CA ILE A 235 -24.84 -26.85 0.00
C ILE A 235 -26.34 -26.77 -0.27
N THR A 236 -26.79 -25.62 -0.75
CA THR A 236 -28.21 -25.27 -0.84
C THR A 236 -28.98 -26.17 -1.78
N SER A 237 -28.37 -26.56 -2.91
CA SER A 237 -29.00 -27.41 -3.93
C SER A 237 -29.32 -28.83 -3.45
N LYS A 238 -28.62 -29.30 -2.42
CA LYS A 238 -28.78 -30.65 -1.85
C LYS A 238 -29.29 -30.65 -0.42
N ASN A 239 -29.43 -29.47 0.19
CA ASN A 239 -29.78 -29.29 1.60
C ASN A 239 -28.81 -30.05 2.54
N ILE A 240 -27.49 -29.98 2.28
CA ILE A 240 -26.45 -30.68 3.05
C ILE A 240 -25.57 -29.66 3.78
N LEU A 241 -25.27 -29.91 5.06
CA LEU A 241 -24.33 -29.13 5.86
C LEU A 241 -22.97 -29.83 5.89
N VAL A 242 -21.88 -29.06 5.92
CA VAL A 242 -20.50 -29.58 6.01
C VAL A 242 -19.73 -28.80 7.08
N GLU A 243 -18.96 -29.52 7.90
CA GLU A 243 -18.07 -29.00 8.95
C GLU A 243 -16.67 -29.59 8.79
N TYR A 244 -15.65 -28.77 9.00
CA TYR A 244 -14.25 -29.20 9.11
C TYR A 244 -13.76 -29.10 10.55
N ASP A 245 -13.67 -30.25 11.21
CA ASP A 245 -13.37 -30.31 12.64
C ASP A 245 -11.86 -30.19 12.87
N GLY A 246 -11.41 -29.00 13.23
CA GLY A 246 -10.04 -28.74 13.68
C GLY A 246 -9.67 -29.47 14.98
N GLU A 247 -8.40 -29.43 15.37
CA GLU A 247 -7.90 -30.10 16.59
C GLU A 247 -8.68 -29.74 17.87
N HIS A 248 -9.22 -28.52 17.95
CA HIS A 248 -9.99 -28.01 19.08
C HIS A 248 -11.31 -28.77 19.34
N HIS A 249 -11.82 -29.51 18.36
CA HIS A 249 -12.97 -30.41 18.53
C HIS A 249 -12.59 -31.69 19.28
N PHE A 250 -11.31 -32.07 19.29
CA PHE A 250 -10.84 -33.35 19.83
C PHE A 250 -10.02 -33.19 21.12
N ARG A 251 -9.34 -32.05 21.30
CA ARG A 251 -8.53 -31.79 22.49
C ARG A 251 -8.43 -30.30 22.81
N PRO A 252 -8.10 -29.92 24.06
CA PRO A 252 -7.72 -28.56 24.39
C PRO A 252 -6.51 -28.12 23.58
N VAL A 253 -6.59 -26.92 22.99
CA VAL A 253 -5.51 -26.33 22.19
C VAL A 253 -5.27 -24.89 22.61
N ASN A 254 -4.00 -24.53 22.81
CA ASN A 254 -3.60 -23.21 23.26
C ASN A 254 -3.37 -22.31 22.04
N PHE A 255 -4.43 -21.65 21.57
CA PHE A 255 -4.29 -20.61 20.55
C PHE A 255 -3.86 -19.29 21.18
N ASN A 256 -2.96 -18.56 20.53
CA ASN A 256 -2.53 -17.20 20.92
C ASN A 256 -1.97 -17.07 22.36
N GLY A 257 -1.44 -18.16 22.94
CA GLY A 257 -0.79 -18.12 24.25
C GLY A 257 -1.75 -18.03 25.45
N ILE A 258 -2.99 -18.50 25.31
CA ILE A 258 -3.94 -18.64 26.43
C ILE A 258 -3.48 -19.68 27.46
N SER A 259 -4.04 -19.59 28.68
CA SER A 259 -3.79 -20.54 29.76
C SER A 259 -4.41 -21.92 29.51
N ASP A 260 -3.91 -22.95 30.18
CA ASP A 260 -4.43 -24.31 30.06
C ASP A 260 -5.87 -24.42 30.59
N GLU A 261 -6.22 -23.65 31.62
CA GLU A 261 -7.58 -23.55 32.13
C GLU A 261 -8.54 -22.94 31.10
N GLU A 262 -8.12 -21.87 30.41
CA GLU A 262 -8.91 -21.26 29.33
C GLU A 262 -9.04 -22.19 28.12
N ALA A 263 -7.98 -22.92 27.75
CA ALA A 263 -8.01 -23.88 26.66
C ALA A 263 -8.97 -25.04 26.95
N LEU A 264 -9.01 -25.52 28.20
CA LEU A 264 -9.95 -26.54 28.64
C LEU A 264 -11.40 -26.03 28.58
N ALA A 265 -11.66 -24.81 29.07
CA ALA A 265 -12.98 -24.19 29.00
C ALA A 265 -13.45 -23.99 27.55
N ASN A 266 -12.56 -23.56 26.66
CA ASN A 266 -12.86 -23.42 25.23
C ASN A 266 -13.20 -24.77 24.59
N HIS A 267 -12.44 -25.82 24.89
CA HIS A 267 -12.71 -27.16 24.38
C HIS A 267 -14.08 -27.70 24.86
N GLN A 268 -14.42 -27.49 26.14
CA GLN A 268 -15.74 -27.86 26.67
C GLN A 268 -16.88 -27.12 25.95
N ASN A 269 -16.69 -25.82 25.64
CA ASN A 269 -17.66 -25.06 24.86
C ASN A 269 -17.78 -25.58 23.42
N THR A 270 -16.67 -25.93 22.76
CA THR A 270 -16.69 -26.56 21.43
C THR A 270 -17.51 -27.85 21.43
N LEU A 271 -17.26 -28.76 22.38
CA LEU A 271 -18.01 -30.01 22.50
C LEU A 271 -19.50 -29.79 22.75
N LYS A 272 -19.85 -28.79 23.59
CA LYS A 272 -21.24 -28.40 23.81
C LYS A 272 -21.90 -27.93 22.51
N HIS A 273 -21.25 -27.06 21.75
CA HIS A 273 -21.78 -26.53 20.50
C HIS A 273 -21.90 -27.61 19.42
N ASP A 274 -20.95 -28.54 19.36
CA ASP A 274 -21.03 -29.71 18.48
C ASP A 274 -22.24 -30.59 18.79
N ALA A 275 -22.50 -30.87 20.06
CA ALA A 275 -23.68 -31.64 20.47
C ALA A 275 -24.97 -30.92 20.06
N MET A 276 -25.04 -29.60 20.27
CA MET A 276 -26.21 -28.79 19.87
C MET A 276 -26.45 -28.81 18.36
N LYS A 277 -25.39 -28.69 17.56
CA LYS A 277 -25.46 -28.79 16.09
C LYS A 277 -25.93 -30.18 15.64
N ASN A 278 -25.35 -31.24 16.21
CA ASN A 278 -25.72 -32.62 15.90
C ASN A 278 -27.20 -32.89 16.22
N ASP A 279 -27.66 -32.47 17.40
CA ASP A 279 -29.06 -32.58 17.81
C ASP A 279 -29.99 -31.80 16.88
N TYR A 280 -29.59 -30.59 16.48
CA TYR A 280 -30.36 -29.77 15.55
C TYR A 280 -30.50 -30.44 14.19
N CYS A 281 -29.40 -30.92 13.62
CA CYS A 281 -29.40 -31.64 12.34
C CYS A 281 -30.25 -32.91 12.40
N SER A 282 -30.15 -33.68 13.50
CA SER A 282 -30.93 -34.89 13.71
C SER A 282 -32.44 -34.61 13.80
N LYS A 283 -32.84 -33.61 14.61
CA LYS A 283 -34.26 -33.21 14.76
C LYS A 283 -34.89 -32.69 13.47
N ASN A 284 -34.11 -31.95 12.67
CA ASN A 284 -34.58 -31.34 11.43
C ASN A 284 -34.30 -32.21 10.18
N GLN A 285 -33.78 -33.44 10.35
CA GLN A 285 -33.45 -34.35 9.26
C GLN A 285 -32.50 -33.74 8.22
N LEU A 286 -31.55 -32.93 8.68
CA LEU A 286 -30.52 -32.29 7.84
C LEU A 286 -29.26 -33.17 7.81
N PRO A 287 -28.81 -33.63 6.63
CA PRO A 287 -27.53 -34.32 6.49
C PRO A 287 -26.37 -33.40 6.89
N LEU A 288 -25.52 -33.90 7.79
CA LEU A 288 -24.31 -33.20 8.26
C LEU A 288 -23.07 -34.05 7.98
N ILE A 289 -22.20 -33.56 7.09
CA ILE A 289 -20.90 -34.16 6.78
C ILE A 289 -19.84 -33.51 7.68
N ARG A 290 -19.24 -34.29 8.58
CA ARG A 290 -18.11 -33.82 9.41
C ARG A 290 -16.81 -34.43 8.90
N ILE A 291 -15.81 -33.59 8.64
CA ILE A 291 -14.49 -34.02 8.19
C ILE A 291 -13.46 -33.67 9.28
N PRO A 292 -12.87 -34.66 9.96
CA PRO A 292 -11.87 -34.39 10.99
C PRO A 292 -10.57 -33.88 10.38
N TYR A 293 -9.83 -33.07 11.14
CA TYR A 293 -8.55 -32.51 10.66
C TYR A 293 -7.53 -33.57 10.24
N THR A 294 -7.60 -34.76 10.83
CA THR A 294 -6.78 -35.93 10.50
C THR A 294 -7.01 -36.45 9.08
N ASP A 295 -8.18 -36.19 8.48
CA ASP A 295 -8.56 -36.62 7.14
C ASP A 295 -8.34 -35.53 6.06
N TYR A 296 -7.48 -34.55 6.34
CA TYR A 296 -7.20 -33.44 5.40
C TYR A 296 -6.87 -33.89 3.96
N ASN A 297 -6.17 -35.01 3.79
CA ASN A 297 -5.79 -35.53 2.47
C ASN A 297 -6.92 -36.28 1.76
N ASN A 298 -7.96 -36.68 2.49
CA ASN A 298 -9.09 -37.47 2.00
C ASN A 298 -10.35 -36.63 1.79
N ILE A 299 -10.29 -35.30 2.01
CA ILE A 299 -11.43 -34.38 1.92
C ILE A 299 -12.24 -34.62 0.65
N GLU A 300 -11.61 -34.61 -0.52
CA GLU A 300 -12.30 -34.77 -1.80
C GLU A 300 -12.99 -36.13 -1.92
N SER A 301 -12.32 -37.21 -1.46
CA SER A 301 -12.90 -38.56 -1.51
C SER A 301 -14.09 -38.71 -0.56
N ILE A 302 -14.06 -38.06 0.61
CA ILE A 302 -15.16 -38.05 1.57
C ILE A 302 -16.35 -37.31 0.98
N LEU A 303 -16.12 -36.12 0.42
CA LEU A 303 -17.15 -35.30 -0.20
C LEU A 303 -17.75 -35.99 -1.43
N ASP A 304 -16.93 -36.60 -2.29
CA ASP A 304 -17.42 -37.37 -3.45
C ASP A 304 -18.35 -38.51 -3.02
N LYS A 305 -18.08 -39.17 -1.88
CA LYS A 305 -18.91 -40.29 -1.38
C LYS A 305 -20.20 -39.84 -0.71
N GLN A 306 -20.20 -38.68 -0.05
CA GLN A 306 -21.31 -38.26 0.81
C GLN A 306 -22.23 -37.21 0.16
N ILE A 307 -21.75 -36.47 -0.84
CA ILE A 307 -22.55 -35.48 -1.58
C ILE A 307 -23.25 -36.13 -2.80
N THR A 308 -22.68 -37.20 -3.36
CA THR A 308 -23.22 -37.91 -4.54
C THR A 308 -24.38 -38.80 -4.17
#